data_AF-A0A0Q9WWI5-F1
#
_entry.id   AF-A0A0Q9WWI5-F1
#
_cell.length_a   1.000
_cell.length_b   1.000
_cell.length_c   1.000
_cell.angle_alpha   90.00
_cell.angle_beta   90.00
_cell.angle_gamma   90.00
#
_symmetry.space_group_name_H-M   'P 1'
#
loop_
_entity.id
_entity.type
_entity.pdbx_description
1 polymer ?
#
loop_
_entity_poly.entity_id
_entity_poly.type
_entity_poly.pdbx_seq_one_letter_code
_entity_poly.pdbx_strand_id
1 'polypeptide(L)'
;MEDYISADPCTFDHANLFKTLQNLTLEYRLNDPYASLGWFSPGQVFVLDEYCARYGVRGCYRHLCYLSDLLDRAEKQHMIDPTLIHYSFAFCASHVHGNRPDGVGSITHEEKEKFAEIKERLRQLLEFQITNFRHCFPFGRPEGALKATLSLLERVLMKDIVTPVPPEEVRQMIKKSLETAALVNYTRLSNKAKIEEDLRGEIIVPPPKKLEDLIHLSELCVDLLQQNEEYYGELRKVDKKTIKEVGDDTEEHTAGETSNASTGLGDQAINSRATLDAGVRGGSTDGSAPFKYYNLRNGRFHQHLRDTFAPLVVRYVDLMESSIAQSIHKGFEKERWESKGINAALNPAALNNAAQALNTAALNPSALLSGKKDHISFYVPKLPRRSAVAVTADDMRNGCATSEDLFWKLDALQSFIRDLHWPDAEFRQHLEQRLKMMAVDMIEQCIQRTDSSFQSWLKKNVAFISTDYIIPSEMCAMVNVILDAKNQSFKLTTIDGIDLYKFHAKIDDQIDKANVAMTQGLSGKLMSVLESTLSKLARYDEGSLIGSILSFTNVSSSGKDLGQGYVNFFRNNMDQIRGKIGDDLWTLNFFEQWYSHQVNMLSNWLSERMDHALHYAQVTSISHIIKG
;
A
#
# COMPACT_ATOMS: atom_id res chain seq x y z
N MET A 1 45.37 55.98 -42.29
CA MET A 1 44.99 54.96 -43.29
C MET A 1 46.20 54.63 -44.16
N GLU A 2 46.99 55.62 -44.61
CA GLU A 2 48.26 55.39 -45.30
C GLU A 2 49.29 54.59 -44.47
N ASP A 3 49.43 54.88 -43.17
CA ASP A 3 50.33 54.11 -42.28
C ASP A 3 49.94 52.62 -42.12
N TYR A 4 48.66 52.29 -42.27
CA TYR A 4 48.16 50.90 -42.25
C TYR A 4 48.39 50.17 -43.57
N ILE A 5 48.48 50.92 -44.68
CA ILE A 5 48.74 50.39 -46.03
C ILE A 5 50.25 50.20 -46.24
N SER A 6 51.11 50.98 -45.56
CA SER A 6 52.57 50.89 -45.62
C SER A 6 53.22 50.00 -44.56
N ALA A 7 52.44 49.46 -43.61
CA ALA A 7 52.96 48.60 -42.56
C ALA A 7 53.37 47.23 -43.13
N ASP A 8 54.57 46.74 -42.80
CA ASP A 8 55.01 45.40 -43.21
C ASP A 8 54.19 44.34 -42.45
N PRO A 9 53.32 43.57 -43.14
CA PRO A 9 52.48 42.58 -42.48
C PRO A 9 53.32 41.57 -41.69
N CYS A 10 54.53 41.24 -42.15
CA CYS A 10 55.39 40.23 -41.51
C CYS A 10 55.86 40.62 -40.09
N THR A 11 55.69 41.86 -39.67
CA THR A 11 56.15 42.36 -38.36
C THR A 11 55.11 42.24 -37.24
N PHE A 12 53.87 41.87 -37.56
CA PHE A 12 52.78 41.76 -36.58
C PHE A 12 52.62 40.35 -36.03
N ASP A 13 52.18 40.28 -34.77
CA ASP A 13 51.71 39.03 -34.18
C ASP A 13 50.32 38.67 -34.72
N HIS A 14 50.33 38.00 -35.88
CA HIS A 14 49.11 37.59 -36.54
C HIS A 14 48.30 36.56 -35.76
N ALA A 15 48.91 35.82 -34.82
CA ALA A 15 48.17 34.87 -33.98
C ALA A 15 47.27 35.61 -32.98
N ASN A 16 47.81 36.61 -32.29
CA ASN A 16 47.02 37.45 -31.38
C ASN A 16 45.97 38.30 -32.11
N LEU A 17 46.32 38.89 -33.26
CA LEU A 17 45.36 39.63 -34.09
C LEU A 17 44.21 38.72 -34.57
N PHE A 18 44.53 37.48 -34.98
CA PHE A 18 43.53 36.50 -35.38
C PHE A 18 42.61 36.13 -34.21
N LYS A 19 43.15 35.92 -33.01
CA LYS A 19 42.36 35.66 -31.80
C LYS A 19 41.34 36.78 -31.56
N THR A 20 41.78 38.04 -31.63
CA THR A 20 40.87 39.19 -31.49
C THR A 20 39.80 39.22 -32.58
N LEU A 21 40.19 39.00 -33.84
CA LEU A 21 39.26 38.95 -34.96
C LEU A 21 38.21 37.84 -34.78
N GLN A 22 38.63 36.64 -34.38
CA GLN A 22 37.75 35.49 -34.15
C GLN A 22 36.77 35.76 -33.00
N ASN A 23 37.24 36.31 -31.88
CA ASN A 23 36.39 36.63 -30.74
C ASN A 23 35.33 37.69 -31.10
N LEU A 24 35.73 38.78 -31.79
CA LEU A 24 34.79 39.80 -32.26
C LEU A 24 33.77 39.23 -33.27
N THR A 25 34.21 38.32 -34.13
CA THR A 25 33.33 37.63 -35.08
C THR A 25 32.33 36.74 -34.36
N LEU A 26 32.75 36.03 -33.31
CA LEU A 26 31.90 35.19 -32.48
C LEU A 26 30.90 36.04 -31.70
N GLU A 27 31.34 37.15 -31.12
CA GLU A 27 30.48 38.09 -30.43
C GLU A 27 29.39 38.65 -31.34
N TYR A 28 29.77 39.10 -32.55
CA TYR A 28 28.81 39.55 -33.56
C TYR A 28 27.78 38.45 -33.89
N ARG A 29 28.23 37.19 -34.01
CA ARG A 29 27.34 36.07 -34.32
C ARG A 29 26.43 35.69 -33.16
N LEU A 30 26.89 35.75 -31.92
CA LEU A 30 26.09 35.45 -30.74
C LEU A 30 25.06 36.54 -30.43
N ASN A 31 25.26 37.76 -30.94
CA ASN A 31 24.24 38.82 -30.91
C ASN A 31 23.07 38.56 -31.87
N ASP A 32 23.16 37.53 -32.73
CA ASP A 32 22.03 36.99 -33.51
C ASP A 32 21.49 35.73 -32.79
N PRO A 33 20.46 35.87 -31.93
CA PRO A 33 20.04 34.80 -31.01
C PRO A 33 19.32 33.62 -31.69
N TYR A 34 18.99 33.71 -32.98
CA TYR A 34 18.16 32.70 -33.66
C TYR A 34 18.92 31.81 -34.65
N ALA A 35 20.11 32.21 -35.12
CA ALA A 35 20.73 31.55 -36.28
C ALA A 35 22.17 31.06 -36.08
N SER A 36 22.92 31.53 -35.07
CA SER A 36 24.33 31.14 -34.96
C SER A 36 24.56 29.99 -33.99
N LEU A 37 24.06 30.05 -32.74
CA LEU A 37 24.45 29.11 -31.67
C LEU A 37 25.98 28.93 -31.57
N GLY A 38 26.75 29.96 -31.97
CA GLY A 38 28.21 29.93 -32.09
C GLY A 38 28.74 29.66 -33.51
N TRP A 39 27.94 29.16 -34.45
CA TRP A 39 28.39 28.89 -35.82
C TRP A 39 28.72 30.17 -36.59
N PHE A 40 29.94 30.22 -37.11
CA PHE A 40 30.33 31.18 -38.13
C PHE A 40 29.58 30.89 -39.45
N SER A 41 29.20 31.95 -40.16
CA SER A 41 28.65 31.80 -41.52
C SER A 41 29.73 31.31 -42.49
N PRO A 42 29.37 30.66 -43.63
CA PRO A 42 30.34 30.21 -44.62
C PRO A 42 31.30 31.32 -45.09
N GLY A 43 30.80 32.56 -45.22
CA GLY A 43 31.63 33.71 -45.59
C GLY A 43 32.62 34.11 -44.49
N GLN A 44 32.22 34.05 -43.21
CA GLN A 44 33.12 34.31 -42.09
C GLN A 44 34.18 33.22 -41.96
N VAL A 45 33.80 31.95 -42.11
CA VAL A 45 34.74 30.82 -42.13
C VAL A 45 35.77 31.03 -43.24
N PHE A 46 35.31 31.36 -44.46
CA PHE A 46 36.20 31.65 -45.59
C PHE A 46 37.19 32.77 -45.30
N VAL A 47 36.74 33.89 -44.72
CA VAL A 47 37.62 35.02 -44.37
C VAL A 47 38.65 34.63 -43.30
N LEU A 48 38.22 33.89 -42.28
CA LEU A 48 39.11 33.41 -41.22
C LEU A 48 40.14 32.40 -41.76
N ASP A 49 39.71 31.49 -42.64
CA ASP A 49 40.58 30.49 -43.28
C ASP A 49 41.62 31.16 -44.19
N GLU A 50 41.20 32.14 -45.02
CA GLU A 50 42.10 32.93 -45.87
C GLU A 50 43.12 33.71 -45.05
N TYR A 51 42.72 34.31 -43.92
CA TYR A 51 43.65 34.99 -43.01
C TYR A 51 44.68 34.00 -42.46
N CYS A 52 44.24 32.82 -41.99
CA CYS A 52 45.15 31.79 -41.49
C CYS A 52 46.15 31.34 -42.57
N ALA A 53 45.68 31.13 -43.81
CA ALA A 53 46.52 30.68 -44.93
C ALA A 53 47.56 31.74 -45.34
N ARG A 54 47.20 33.02 -45.34
CA ARG A 54 48.08 34.13 -45.76
C ARG A 54 49.14 34.47 -44.72
N TYR A 55 48.79 34.42 -43.43
CA TYR A 55 49.66 34.88 -42.34
C TYR A 55 50.22 33.74 -41.48
N GLY A 56 50.01 32.48 -41.87
CA GLY A 56 50.60 31.32 -41.21
C GLY A 56 50.05 31.03 -39.81
N VAL A 57 48.81 31.42 -39.51
CA VAL A 57 48.19 31.12 -38.21
C VAL A 57 47.87 29.63 -38.12
N ARG A 58 48.39 28.96 -37.09
CA ARG A 58 48.27 27.52 -36.91
C ARG A 58 46.83 27.12 -36.60
N GLY A 59 46.35 26.05 -37.27
CA GLY A 59 44.98 25.55 -37.07
C GLY A 59 44.70 25.12 -35.63
N CYS A 60 45.66 24.49 -34.93
CA CYS A 60 45.50 24.10 -33.53
C CYS A 60 45.29 25.32 -32.62
N TYR A 61 46.15 26.34 -32.75
CA TYR A 61 45.99 27.61 -32.03
C TYR A 61 44.61 28.27 -32.27
N ARG A 62 44.11 28.26 -33.52
CA ARG A 62 42.76 28.74 -33.85
C ARG A 62 41.67 27.98 -33.08
N HIS A 63 41.71 26.65 -33.09
CA HIS A 63 40.69 25.85 -32.41
C HIS A 63 40.80 25.92 -30.89
N LEU A 64 42.01 26.12 -30.33
CA LEU A 64 42.19 26.37 -28.89
C LEU A 64 41.59 27.71 -28.47
N CYS A 65 41.87 28.80 -29.21
CA CYS A 65 41.26 30.11 -28.94
C CYS A 65 39.74 30.04 -29.05
N TYR A 66 39.25 29.42 -30.13
CA TYR A 66 37.82 29.27 -30.36
C TYR A 66 37.14 28.46 -29.25
N LEU A 67 37.72 27.34 -28.85
CA LEU A 67 37.17 26.51 -27.77
C LEU A 67 37.16 27.25 -26.43
N SER A 68 38.22 28.02 -26.12
CA SER A 68 38.24 28.89 -24.94
C SER A 68 37.11 29.93 -24.97
N ASP A 69 36.91 30.61 -26.10
CA ASP A 69 35.88 31.64 -26.23
C ASP A 69 34.46 31.02 -26.16
N LEU A 70 34.26 29.84 -26.75
CA LEU A 70 33.00 29.09 -26.64
C LEU A 70 32.69 28.70 -25.18
N LEU A 71 33.70 28.24 -24.43
CA LEU A 71 33.55 27.91 -23.01
C LEU A 71 33.21 29.15 -22.17
N ASP A 72 33.89 30.28 -22.38
CA ASP A 72 33.59 31.54 -21.68
C ASP A 72 32.13 31.99 -21.87
N ARG A 73 31.57 31.75 -23.07
CA ARG A 73 30.17 32.08 -23.39
C ARG A 73 29.20 31.04 -22.82
N ALA A 74 29.54 29.75 -22.87
CA ALA A 74 28.74 28.67 -22.29
C ALA A 74 28.65 28.76 -20.75
N GLU A 75 29.75 29.12 -20.08
CA GLU A 75 29.79 29.40 -18.63
C GLU A 75 28.89 30.58 -18.25
N LYS A 76 28.74 31.57 -19.13
CA LYS A 76 27.79 32.70 -19.01
C LYS A 76 26.37 32.35 -19.48
N GLN A 77 26.03 31.06 -19.60
CA GLN A 77 24.72 30.55 -20.00
C GLN A 77 24.23 31.01 -21.38
N HIS A 78 25.15 31.34 -22.30
CA HIS A 78 24.76 31.51 -23.71
C HIS A 78 24.49 30.13 -24.33
N MET A 79 23.46 30.05 -25.20
CA MET A 79 23.16 28.83 -25.95
C MET A 79 24.23 28.62 -27.03
N ILE A 80 25.14 27.68 -26.78
CA ILE A 80 26.17 27.25 -27.73
C ILE A 80 25.81 25.86 -28.23
N ASP A 81 25.94 25.63 -29.54
CA ASP A 81 25.75 24.31 -30.14
C ASP A 81 26.82 23.33 -29.60
N PRO A 82 26.43 22.25 -28.90
CA PRO A 82 27.38 21.26 -28.38
C PRO A 82 28.24 20.61 -29.47
N THR A 83 27.75 20.51 -30.71
CA THR A 83 28.50 19.95 -31.85
C THR A 83 29.73 20.79 -32.17
N LEU A 84 29.70 22.11 -31.96
CA LEU A 84 30.86 22.99 -32.17
C LEU A 84 31.98 22.74 -31.18
N ILE A 85 31.61 22.61 -29.90
CA ILE A 85 32.55 22.26 -28.81
C ILE A 85 33.15 20.90 -29.10
N HIS A 86 32.30 19.94 -29.49
CA HIS A 86 32.72 18.59 -29.81
C HIS A 86 33.71 18.55 -30.98
N TYR A 87 33.41 19.25 -32.08
CA TYR A 87 34.28 19.32 -33.25
C TYR A 87 35.62 19.98 -32.93
N SER A 88 35.60 21.14 -32.27
CA SER A 88 36.81 21.89 -31.93
C SER A 88 37.68 21.14 -30.93
N PHE A 89 37.08 20.48 -29.93
CA PHE A 89 37.80 19.63 -28.99
C PHE A 89 38.46 18.44 -29.69
N ALA A 90 37.73 17.73 -30.56
CA ALA A 90 38.27 16.60 -31.32
C ALA A 90 39.45 17.01 -32.23
N PHE A 91 39.36 18.19 -32.86
CA PHE A 91 40.44 18.75 -33.66
C PHE A 91 41.69 19.05 -32.81
N CYS A 92 41.54 19.71 -31.66
CA CYS A 92 42.67 19.97 -30.77
C CYS A 92 43.28 18.67 -30.22
N ALA A 93 42.44 17.73 -29.78
CA ALA A 93 42.88 16.44 -29.27
C ALA A 93 43.68 15.65 -30.31
N SER A 94 43.25 15.65 -31.59
CA SER A 94 43.97 14.99 -32.70
C SER A 94 45.39 15.52 -32.90
N HIS A 95 45.56 16.84 -32.73
CA HIS A 95 46.85 17.50 -32.87
C HIS A 95 47.76 17.29 -31.65
N VAL A 96 47.20 17.29 -30.44
CA VAL A 96 47.98 17.16 -29.20
C VAL A 96 48.45 15.72 -28.99
N HIS A 97 47.60 14.73 -29.29
CA HIS A 97 47.93 13.32 -29.04
C HIS A 97 48.55 12.61 -30.25
N GLY A 98 48.74 13.28 -31.39
CA GLY A 98 49.62 12.82 -32.46
C GLY A 98 49.06 11.75 -33.41
N ASN A 99 47.74 11.62 -33.55
CA ASN A 99 47.12 10.61 -34.42
C ASN A 99 46.68 11.21 -35.76
N ARG A 100 47.68 11.61 -36.54
CA ARG A 100 47.52 12.29 -37.83
C ARG A 100 47.89 11.30 -38.96
N PRO A 101 47.11 11.15 -40.05
CA PRO A 101 47.44 10.26 -41.17
C PRO A 101 48.83 10.53 -41.78
N ASP A 102 49.32 11.77 -41.60
CA ASP A 102 50.57 12.35 -42.09
C ASP A 102 51.77 12.17 -41.13
N GLY A 103 51.59 11.59 -39.94
CA GLY A 103 52.69 11.14 -39.06
C GLY A 103 53.58 12.21 -38.41
N VAL A 104 53.33 13.51 -38.62
CA VAL A 104 54.12 14.60 -38.02
C VAL A 104 53.23 15.52 -37.18
N GLY A 105 53.28 15.33 -35.86
CA GLY A 105 52.65 16.25 -34.89
C GLY A 105 53.59 17.40 -34.54
N SER A 106 53.48 18.53 -35.23
CA SER A 106 54.15 19.77 -34.80
C SER A 106 53.23 20.53 -33.84
N ILE A 107 53.29 20.25 -32.54
CA ILE A 107 52.59 21.03 -31.50
C ILE A 107 53.58 21.80 -30.64
N THR A 108 53.29 23.06 -30.33
CA THR A 108 54.13 23.87 -29.42
C THR A 108 53.85 23.54 -27.96
N HIS A 109 54.81 23.82 -27.07
CA HIS A 109 54.62 23.65 -25.63
C HIS A 109 53.43 24.48 -25.11
N GLU A 110 53.33 25.73 -25.56
CA GLU A 110 52.26 26.64 -25.18
C GLU A 110 50.86 26.14 -25.62
N GLU A 111 50.73 25.57 -26.82
CA GLU A 111 49.46 24.97 -27.26
C GLU A 111 49.09 23.74 -26.43
N LYS A 112 50.08 22.95 -26.01
CA LYS A 112 49.85 21.77 -25.17
C LYS A 112 49.38 22.15 -23.76
N GLU A 113 49.96 23.19 -23.16
CA GLU A 113 49.54 23.72 -21.86
C GLU A 113 48.12 24.32 -21.95
N LYS A 114 47.87 25.19 -22.95
CA LYS A 114 46.54 25.77 -23.18
C LYS A 114 45.47 24.70 -23.42
N PHE A 115 45.79 23.62 -24.14
CA PHE A 115 44.88 22.50 -24.32
C PHE A 115 44.55 21.81 -23.00
N ALA A 116 45.54 21.57 -22.13
CA ALA A 116 45.29 20.94 -20.83
C ALA A 116 44.39 21.80 -19.93
N GLU A 117 44.59 23.11 -19.91
CA GLU A 117 43.73 24.07 -19.21
C GLU A 117 42.29 24.04 -19.75
N ILE A 118 42.13 24.16 -21.06
CA ILE A 118 40.81 24.14 -21.72
C ILE A 118 40.10 22.79 -21.53
N LYS A 119 40.85 21.68 -21.57
CA LYS A 119 40.33 20.32 -21.33
C LYS A 119 39.75 20.19 -19.93
N GLU A 120 40.44 20.70 -18.90
CA GLU A 120 39.96 20.67 -17.53
C GLU A 120 38.74 21.59 -17.33
N ARG A 121 38.74 22.79 -17.92
CA ARG A 121 37.56 23.67 -17.92
C ARG A 121 36.35 23.02 -18.57
N LEU A 122 36.53 22.40 -19.74
CA LEU A 122 35.47 21.67 -20.42
C LEU A 122 34.96 20.50 -19.56
N ARG A 123 35.84 19.75 -18.88
CA ARG A 123 35.43 18.68 -17.95
C ARG A 123 34.50 19.21 -16.86
N GLN A 124 34.86 20.33 -16.22
CA GLN A 124 34.05 20.95 -15.17
C GLN A 124 32.70 21.46 -15.69
N LEU A 125 32.66 22.06 -16.88
CA LEU A 125 31.42 22.49 -17.52
C LEU A 125 30.49 21.31 -17.81
N LEU A 126 31.02 20.20 -18.32
CA LEU A 126 30.24 18.99 -18.61
C LEU A 126 29.71 18.36 -17.31
N GLU A 127 30.53 18.29 -16.26
CA GLU A 127 30.10 17.84 -14.92
C GLU A 127 28.94 18.71 -14.40
N PHE A 128 29.05 20.03 -14.52
CA PHE A 128 27.99 20.98 -14.14
C PHE A 128 26.70 20.76 -14.95
N GLN A 129 26.81 20.58 -16.27
CA GLN A 129 25.65 20.32 -17.15
C GLN A 129 24.97 18.99 -16.83
N ILE A 130 25.72 17.95 -16.48
CA ILE A 130 25.16 16.65 -16.06
C ILE A 130 24.49 16.78 -14.69
N THR A 131 25.09 17.47 -13.72
CA THR A 131 24.45 17.71 -12.41
C THR A 131 23.18 18.54 -12.52
N ASN A 132 23.13 19.50 -13.45
CA ASN A 132 21.99 20.39 -13.65
C ASN A 132 21.19 20.07 -14.92
N PHE A 133 21.18 18.81 -15.36
CA PHE A 133 20.62 18.40 -16.66
C PHE A 133 19.18 18.88 -16.89
N ARG A 134 18.33 18.93 -15.86
CA ARG A 134 16.94 19.41 -15.98
C ARG A 134 16.83 20.89 -16.34
N HIS A 135 17.85 21.68 -16.00
CA HIS A 135 17.92 23.11 -16.27
C HIS A 135 18.71 23.41 -17.54
N CYS A 136 19.80 22.67 -17.77
CA CYS A 136 20.61 22.80 -18.97
C CYS A 136 19.92 22.24 -20.23
N PHE A 137 19.06 21.22 -20.05
CA PHE A 137 18.35 20.55 -21.14
C PHE A 137 16.85 20.41 -20.80
N PRO A 138 16.10 21.52 -20.70
CA PRO A 138 14.70 21.47 -20.26
C PRO A 138 13.86 20.55 -21.14
N PHE A 139 13.14 19.62 -20.52
CA PHE A 139 12.32 18.60 -21.20
C PHE A 139 13.09 17.78 -22.24
N GLY A 140 14.39 17.55 -22.00
CA GLY A 140 15.25 16.81 -22.93
C GLY A 140 15.56 17.57 -24.22
N ARG A 141 15.36 18.90 -24.25
CA ARG A 141 15.63 19.73 -25.43
C ARG A 141 16.97 20.47 -25.32
N PRO A 142 17.72 20.61 -26.43
CA PRO A 142 17.46 19.97 -27.73
C PRO A 142 17.63 18.44 -27.67
N GLU A 143 16.88 17.73 -28.51
CA GLU A 143 16.84 16.26 -28.50
C GLU A 143 18.25 15.67 -28.69
N GLY A 144 18.63 14.69 -27.87
CA GLY A 144 19.96 14.08 -27.90
C GLY A 144 21.10 14.94 -27.33
N ALA A 145 20.86 16.17 -26.87
CA ALA A 145 21.91 17.04 -26.32
C ALA A 145 22.59 16.43 -25.08
N LEU A 146 21.81 15.88 -24.14
CA LEU A 146 22.37 15.21 -22.96
C LEU A 146 23.23 13.99 -23.35
N LYS A 147 22.82 13.22 -24.36
CA LYS A 147 23.60 12.10 -24.91
C LYS A 147 24.91 12.58 -25.52
N ALA A 148 24.88 13.69 -26.24
CA ALA A 148 26.08 14.31 -26.80
C ALA A 148 27.03 14.84 -25.71
N THR A 149 26.50 15.45 -24.65
CA THR A 149 27.27 15.89 -23.47
C THR A 149 28.01 14.73 -22.80
N LEU A 150 27.34 13.59 -22.65
CA LEU A 150 27.94 12.38 -22.07
C LEU A 150 29.02 11.78 -22.98
N SER A 151 28.77 11.70 -24.29
CA SER A 151 29.76 11.23 -25.26
C SER A 151 30.99 12.15 -25.32
N LEU A 152 30.79 13.46 -25.19
CA LEU A 152 31.89 14.41 -25.12
C LEU A 152 32.68 14.24 -23.80
N LEU A 153 32.00 14.00 -22.68
CA LEU A 153 32.66 13.75 -21.39
C LEU A 153 33.60 12.53 -21.48
N GLU A 154 33.14 11.42 -22.08
CA GLU A 154 33.98 10.25 -22.33
C GLU A 154 35.28 10.62 -23.06
N ARG A 155 35.17 11.39 -24.15
CA ARG A 155 36.33 11.82 -24.95
C ARG A 155 37.23 12.79 -24.20
N VAL A 156 36.67 13.68 -23.38
CA VAL A 156 37.43 14.62 -22.55
C VAL A 156 38.22 13.88 -21.48
N LEU A 157 37.73 12.75 -20.98
CA LEU A 157 38.44 11.95 -19.98
C LEU A 157 39.58 11.10 -20.58
N MET A 158 39.61 10.88 -21.90
CA MET A 158 40.66 10.09 -22.55
C MET A 158 42.04 10.71 -22.35
N LYS A 159 43.04 9.88 -22.02
CA LYS A 159 44.44 10.32 -21.84
C LYS A 159 45.13 10.60 -23.17
N ASP A 160 44.80 9.80 -24.19
CA ASP A 160 45.23 9.95 -25.57
C ASP A 160 44.09 9.50 -26.51
N ILE A 161 44.28 9.47 -27.84
CA ILE A 161 43.19 9.12 -28.80
C ILE A 161 42.93 7.61 -28.87
N VAL A 162 43.88 6.78 -28.44
CA VAL A 162 43.90 5.33 -28.67
C VAL A 162 43.57 4.55 -27.38
N THR A 163 43.78 5.16 -26.23
CA THR A 163 43.52 4.60 -24.91
C THR A 163 42.14 5.05 -24.43
N PRO A 164 41.09 4.21 -24.58
CA PRO A 164 39.79 4.51 -24.02
C PRO A 164 39.89 4.60 -22.50
N VAL A 165 39.09 5.50 -21.92
CA VAL A 165 38.94 5.59 -20.47
C VAL A 165 38.28 4.30 -19.97
N PRO A 166 38.72 3.73 -18.84
CA PRO A 166 38.00 2.63 -18.23
C PRO A 166 36.53 3.02 -18.04
N PRO A 167 35.57 2.20 -18.51
CA PRO A 167 34.15 2.55 -18.45
C PRO A 167 33.67 2.80 -17.01
N GLU A 168 34.35 2.22 -16.03
CA GLU A 168 34.07 2.43 -14.61
C GLU A 168 34.41 3.84 -14.11
N GLU A 169 35.45 4.50 -14.65
CA GLU A 169 35.81 5.88 -14.25
C GLU A 169 34.75 6.88 -14.74
N VAL A 170 34.34 6.77 -16.01
CA VAL A 170 33.27 7.60 -16.58
C VAL A 170 31.96 7.38 -15.81
N ARG A 171 31.64 6.11 -15.54
CA ARG A 171 30.47 5.72 -14.76
C ARG A 171 30.51 6.32 -13.34
N GLN A 172 31.63 6.26 -12.63
CA GLN A 172 31.76 6.84 -11.29
C GLN A 172 31.56 8.37 -11.29
N MET A 173 32.09 9.07 -12.29
CA MET A 173 31.91 10.53 -12.42
C MET A 173 30.46 10.89 -12.66
N ILE A 174 29.79 10.18 -13.57
CA ILE A 174 28.36 10.31 -13.82
C ILE A 174 27.57 10.03 -12.54
N LYS A 175 27.90 8.94 -11.82
CA LYS A 175 27.24 8.58 -10.56
C LYS A 175 27.27 9.73 -9.57
N LYS A 176 28.45 10.29 -9.31
CA LYS A 176 28.64 11.40 -8.39
C LYS A 176 27.86 12.65 -8.83
N SER A 177 27.86 12.91 -10.13
CA SER A 177 27.12 14.04 -10.73
C SER A 177 25.61 13.89 -10.53
N LEU A 178 25.08 12.67 -10.70
CA LEU A 178 23.66 12.34 -10.51
C LEU A 178 23.25 12.28 -9.03
N GLU A 179 24.10 11.78 -8.14
CA GLU A 179 23.89 11.84 -6.69
C GLU A 179 23.79 13.30 -6.22
N THR A 180 24.67 14.15 -6.73
CA THR A 180 24.62 15.60 -6.49
C THR A 180 23.36 16.22 -7.10
N ALA A 181 22.98 15.82 -8.32
CA ALA A 181 21.74 16.28 -8.96
C ALA A 181 20.51 15.92 -8.13
N ALA A 182 20.47 14.71 -7.57
CA ALA A 182 19.39 14.24 -6.71
C ALA A 182 19.26 15.10 -5.45
N LEU A 183 20.39 15.40 -4.80
CA LEU A 183 20.42 16.27 -3.62
C LEU A 183 19.94 17.69 -3.95
N VAL A 184 20.42 18.26 -5.06
CA VAL A 184 19.99 19.61 -5.51
C VAL A 184 18.50 19.63 -5.84
N ASN A 185 18.00 18.62 -6.55
CA ASN A 185 16.58 18.50 -6.86
C ASN A 185 15.73 18.34 -5.60
N TYR A 186 16.15 17.49 -4.66
CA TYR A 186 15.47 17.32 -3.38
C TYR A 186 15.41 18.62 -2.60
N THR A 187 16.55 19.29 -2.45
CA THR A 187 16.66 20.58 -1.73
C THR A 187 15.74 21.63 -2.36
N ARG A 188 15.59 21.64 -3.69
CA ARG A 188 14.64 22.54 -4.36
C ARG A 188 13.18 22.16 -4.07
N LEU A 189 12.86 20.87 -4.06
CA LEU A 189 11.51 20.39 -3.74
C LEU A 189 11.14 20.63 -2.27
N SER A 190 12.04 20.34 -1.32
CA SER A 190 11.85 20.60 0.11
C SER A 190 11.59 22.08 0.39
N ASN A 191 12.36 22.96 -0.27
CA ASN A 191 12.17 24.41 -0.20
C ASN A 191 10.83 24.85 -0.83
N LYS A 192 10.45 24.28 -1.99
CA LYS A 192 9.16 24.57 -2.64
C LYS A 192 7.99 24.15 -1.76
N ALA A 193 8.11 23.02 -1.07
CA ALA A 193 7.11 22.50 -0.16
C ALA A 193 7.11 23.21 1.22
N LYS A 194 8.10 24.07 1.51
CA LYS A 194 8.28 24.81 2.78
C LYS A 194 8.43 23.90 4.02
N ILE A 195 9.01 22.72 3.84
CA ILE A 195 9.06 21.69 4.89
C ILE A 195 10.35 21.79 5.74
N GLU A 196 11.36 22.52 5.26
CA GLU A 196 12.65 22.61 5.96
C GLU A 196 12.55 23.26 7.34
N GLU A 197 11.70 24.27 7.51
CA GLU A 197 11.43 24.90 8.81
C GLU A 197 10.64 23.97 9.74
N ASP A 198 9.73 23.16 9.17
CA ASP A 198 8.83 22.26 9.90
C ASP A 198 9.53 20.96 10.37
N LEU A 199 10.62 20.53 9.70
CA LEU A 199 11.42 19.34 10.06
C LEU A 199 12.62 19.62 10.97
N ARG A 200 13.14 20.86 11.00
CA ARG A 200 14.31 21.25 11.84
C ARG A 200 14.01 21.32 13.33
N GLY A 201 12.74 21.28 13.72
CA GLY A 201 12.31 21.30 15.12
C GLY A 201 12.36 22.69 15.78
N GLU A 202 12.63 23.74 15.00
CA GLU A 202 12.59 25.14 15.46
C GLU A 202 11.15 25.65 15.65
N ILE A 203 10.18 25.03 14.97
CA ILE A 203 8.75 25.31 15.09
C ILE A 203 8.05 24.03 15.59
N ILE A 204 7.21 24.15 16.63
CA ILE A 204 6.36 23.04 17.07
C ILE A 204 5.22 22.88 16.07
N VAL A 205 5.45 22.03 15.07
CA VAL A 205 4.44 21.70 14.06
C VAL A 205 3.57 20.57 14.59
N PRO A 206 2.23 20.69 14.58
CA PRO A 206 1.34 19.59 14.91
C PRO A 206 1.65 18.38 14.01
N PRO A 207 1.78 17.16 14.56
CA PRO A 207 2.03 16.00 13.73
C PRO A 207 1.02 15.59 12.64
N PRO A 208 -0.26 16.04 12.55
CA PRO A 208 -1.05 15.73 11.36
C PRO A 208 -0.62 16.60 10.18
N LYS A 209 -0.24 17.86 10.46
CA LYS A 209 0.31 18.79 9.48
C LYS A 209 1.66 18.29 8.98
N LYS A 210 2.54 17.85 9.89
CA LYS A 210 3.82 17.21 9.53
C LYS A 210 3.64 16.02 8.58
N LEU A 211 2.61 15.19 8.79
CA LEU A 211 2.31 14.06 7.91
C LEU A 211 1.80 14.54 6.53
N GLU A 212 0.90 15.51 6.50
CA GLU A 212 0.38 16.11 5.27
C GLU A 212 1.51 16.74 4.44
N ASP A 213 2.43 17.46 5.09
CA ASP A 213 3.60 18.06 4.48
C ASP A 213 4.52 16.98 3.88
N LEU A 214 4.78 15.88 4.62
CA LEU A 214 5.56 14.74 4.12
C LEU A 214 4.89 14.03 2.94
N ILE A 215 3.56 13.89 2.95
CA ILE A 215 2.80 13.35 1.82
C ILE A 215 2.97 14.27 0.61
N HIS A 216 2.80 15.58 0.78
CA HIS A 216 2.96 16.54 -0.31
C HIS A 216 4.37 16.52 -0.90
N LEU A 217 5.41 16.40 -0.07
CA LEU A 217 6.79 16.24 -0.54
C LEU A 217 6.96 14.96 -1.36
N SER A 218 6.37 13.85 -0.91
CA SER A 218 6.44 12.57 -1.62
C SER A 218 5.80 12.66 -2.99
N GLU A 219 4.65 13.31 -3.12
CA GLU A 219 3.97 13.54 -4.40
C GLU A 219 4.83 14.36 -5.36
N LEU A 220 5.43 15.45 -4.87
CA LEU A 220 6.36 16.26 -5.68
C LEU A 220 7.60 15.48 -6.14
N CYS A 221 8.09 14.56 -5.31
CA CYS A 221 9.20 13.69 -5.66
C CYS A 221 8.79 12.67 -6.73
N VAL A 222 7.60 12.08 -6.62
CA VAL A 222 7.04 11.15 -7.62
C VAL A 222 6.86 11.85 -8.97
N ASP A 223 6.27 13.05 -8.99
CA ASP A 223 6.10 13.86 -10.21
C ASP A 223 7.44 14.15 -10.87
N LEU A 224 8.46 14.50 -10.09
CA LEU A 224 9.81 14.75 -10.59
C LEU A 224 10.42 13.49 -11.20
N LEU A 225 10.26 12.33 -10.56
CA LEU A 225 10.75 11.05 -11.07
C LEU A 225 10.05 10.66 -12.37
N GLN A 226 8.74 10.87 -12.47
CA GLN A 226 7.97 10.60 -13.67
C GLN A 226 8.41 11.49 -14.83
N GLN A 227 8.61 12.79 -14.59
CA GLN A 227 9.18 13.70 -15.60
C GLN A 227 10.59 13.26 -16.02
N ASN A 228 11.41 12.81 -15.07
CA ASN A 228 12.75 12.33 -15.42
C ASN A 228 12.69 11.10 -16.35
N GLU A 229 11.76 10.19 -16.09
CA GLU A 229 11.54 9.01 -16.92
C GLU A 229 10.99 9.36 -18.30
N GLU A 230 10.06 10.31 -18.39
CA GLU A 230 9.45 10.76 -19.64
C GLU A 230 10.45 11.46 -20.56
N TYR A 231 11.21 12.43 -20.05
CA TYR A 231 12.04 13.32 -20.88
C TYR A 231 13.50 12.88 -21.02
N TYR A 232 14.03 12.09 -20.08
CA TYR A 232 15.44 11.65 -20.09
C TYR A 232 15.60 10.14 -20.08
N GLY A 233 14.49 9.38 -20.05
CA GLY A 233 14.50 7.92 -20.06
C GLY A 233 14.97 7.29 -21.37
N GLU A 234 15.09 8.05 -22.46
CA GLU A 234 15.64 7.53 -23.73
C GLU A 234 17.09 7.07 -23.62
N LEU A 235 17.85 7.61 -22.66
CA LEU A 235 19.19 7.11 -22.30
C LEU A 235 19.18 5.65 -21.85
N ARG A 236 18.03 5.08 -21.44
CA ARG A 236 17.85 3.63 -21.18
C ARG A 236 17.50 2.81 -22.42
N LYS A 237 16.85 3.39 -23.43
CA LYS A 237 16.23 2.63 -24.54
C LYS A 237 17.24 2.12 -25.57
N VAL A 238 18.39 2.79 -25.70
CA VAL A 238 19.46 2.42 -26.63
C VAL A 238 20.07 1.04 -26.28
N ASP A 239 20.13 0.68 -25.00
CA ASP A 239 20.67 -0.63 -24.57
C ASP A 239 19.74 -1.81 -24.92
N LYS A 240 18.42 -1.63 -24.90
CA LYS A 240 17.48 -2.74 -25.21
C LYS A 240 17.49 -3.19 -26.66
N LYS A 241 17.80 -2.30 -27.60
CA LYS A 241 17.87 -2.62 -29.03
C LYS A 241 19.19 -3.34 -29.36
N THR A 242 20.29 -2.86 -28.80
CA THR A 242 21.62 -3.47 -28.97
C THR A 242 21.73 -4.86 -28.34
N ILE A 243 21.09 -5.10 -27.18
CA ILE A 243 21.07 -6.42 -26.54
C ILE A 243 20.15 -7.41 -27.26
N LYS A 244 19.07 -6.95 -27.91
CA LYS A 244 18.19 -7.83 -28.70
C LYS A 244 18.76 -8.18 -30.07
N GLU A 245 19.48 -7.27 -30.72
CA GLU A 245 20.08 -7.52 -32.05
C GLU A 245 21.36 -8.37 -31.97
N VAL A 246 22.06 -8.38 -30.82
CA VAL A 246 23.22 -9.26 -30.59
C VAL A 246 22.82 -10.64 -30.04
N GLY A 247 21.58 -10.79 -29.55
CA GLY A 247 21.10 -12.00 -28.89
C GLY A 247 20.55 -13.10 -29.82
N ASP A 248 20.51 -12.90 -31.13
CA ASP A 248 19.93 -13.87 -32.08
C ASP A 248 20.96 -14.52 -33.03
N ASP A 249 22.21 -14.07 -33.04
CA ASP A 249 23.26 -14.67 -33.88
C ASP A 249 24.57 -14.87 -33.12
N THR A 250 24.92 -16.15 -32.94
CA THR A 250 26.25 -16.74 -32.69
C THR A 250 26.91 -16.64 -31.30
N GLU A 251 26.99 -17.82 -30.67
CA GLU A 251 28.02 -18.21 -29.71
C GLU A 251 29.43 -18.15 -30.36
N GLU A 252 30.42 -17.82 -29.52
CA GLU A 252 31.87 -17.98 -29.71
C GLU A 252 32.65 -16.99 -30.62
N HIS A 253 33.68 -16.39 -29.97
CA HIS A 253 34.89 -15.76 -30.50
C HIS A 253 34.87 -14.28 -31.00
N THR A 254 35.44 -13.42 -30.13
CA THR A 254 36.30 -12.24 -30.42
C THR A 254 35.87 -11.22 -31.48
N ALA A 255 35.29 -10.10 -31.03
CA ALA A 255 35.41 -8.70 -31.50
C ALA A 255 34.38 -7.90 -30.67
N GLY A 256 34.61 -6.70 -30.14
CA GLY A 256 35.26 -5.55 -30.74
C GLY A 256 34.26 -4.39 -30.67
N GLU A 257 34.52 -3.45 -29.75
CA GLU A 257 34.23 -2.02 -29.91
C GLU A 257 32.77 -1.59 -30.16
N THR A 258 32.10 -1.13 -29.08
CA THR A 258 31.43 0.18 -29.06
C THR A 258 31.18 0.61 -27.60
N SER A 259 31.35 1.90 -27.37
CA SER A 259 31.40 2.64 -26.10
C SER A 259 30.26 2.35 -25.10
N ASN A 260 30.61 1.72 -23.97
CA ASN A 260 29.72 1.38 -22.84
C ASN A 260 29.73 2.43 -21.70
N ALA A 261 29.40 3.68 -22.00
CA ALA A 261 29.14 4.68 -20.94
C ALA A 261 27.67 5.13 -20.84
N SER A 262 26.81 4.74 -21.79
CA SER A 262 25.34 4.72 -21.60
C SER A 262 24.90 3.69 -20.54
N THR A 263 25.64 2.60 -20.41
CA THR A 263 25.40 1.47 -19.49
C THR A 263 25.42 1.88 -18.02
N GLY A 264 26.11 2.98 -17.67
CA GLY A 264 26.19 3.49 -16.30
C GLY A 264 24.99 4.34 -15.88
N LEU A 265 24.41 5.10 -16.81
CA LEU A 265 23.35 6.07 -16.51
C LEU A 265 22.01 5.39 -16.23
N GLY A 266 21.68 4.37 -17.02
CA GLY A 266 20.43 3.60 -16.89
C GLY A 266 20.28 2.94 -15.53
N ASP A 267 21.40 2.48 -14.94
CA ASP A 267 21.49 1.79 -13.64
C ASP A 267 21.89 2.71 -12.47
N GLN A 268 22.59 3.83 -12.71
CA GLN A 268 23.03 4.74 -11.64
C GLN A 268 22.16 5.99 -11.46
N ALA A 269 21.39 6.41 -12.47
CA ALA A 269 20.25 7.31 -12.25
C ALA A 269 19.17 6.63 -11.36
N ILE A 270 19.21 5.30 -11.26
CA ILE A 270 18.42 4.50 -10.30
C ILE A 270 19.03 4.54 -8.88
N ASN A 271 20.33 4.77 -8.70
CA ASN A 271 20.90 4.89 -7.35
C ASN A 271 20.52 6.21 -6.67
N SER A 272 20.36 7.29 -7.44
CA SER A 272 19.72 8.53 -6.98
C SER A 272 18.21 8.37 -6.67
N ARG A 273 17.61 7.23 -7.02
CA ARG A 273 16.22 6.87 -6.72
C ARG A 273 16.05 6.36 -5.28
N ALA A 274 17.14 6.15 -4.54
CA ALA A 274 17.11 5.57 -3.20
C ALA A 274 16.77 6.57 -2.08
N THR A 275 16.68 7.87 -2.36
CA THR A 275 16.45 8.87 -1.30
C THR A 275 14.99 9.32 -1.18
N LEU A 276 14.13 9.09 -2.19
CA LEU A 276 12.85 9.84 -2.29
C LEU A 276 11.60 9.05 -2.67
N ASP A 277 11.67 7.73 -2.83
CA ASP A 277 10.52 6.93 -3.26
C ASP A 277 9.80 6.27 -2.06
N ALA A 278 9.34 7.08 -1.10
CA ALA A 278 8.54 6.61 0.04
C ALA A 278 7.18 7.32 0.09
N GLY A 279 6.26 6.87 -0.75
CA GLY A 279 4.84 7.21 -0.59
C GLY A 279 4.12 7.26 -1.92
N VAL A 280 3.02 6.50 -2.02
CA VAL A 280 1.92 6.71 -2.98
C VAL A 280 2.09 6.07 -4.37
N ARG A 281 1.94 4.74 -4.44
CA ARG A 281 0.86 4.02 -5.19
C ARG A 281 1.20 2.53 -5.35
N GLY A 282 0.50 1.69 -4.58
CA GLY A 282 0.24 0.32 -4.97
C GLY A 282 -0.84 0.32 -6.04
N GLY A 283 -0.51 -0.17 -7.24
CA GLY A 283 -1.48 -0.28 -8.33
C GLY A 283 -0.82 -0.32 -9.69
N SER A 284 -0.46 -1.53 -10.12
CA SER A 284 -0.62 -2.00 -11.51
C SER A 284 0.01 -3.39 -11.61
N THR A 285 -0.85 -4.40 -11.52
CA THR A 285 -0.58 -5.75 -12.02
C THR A 285 -0.64 -5.69 -13.55
N ASP A 286 0.50 -5.59 -14.22
CA ASP A 286 0.62 -6.24 -15.53
C ASP A 286 2.03 -6.82 -15.71
N GLY A 287 2.04 -8.11 -16.05
CA GLY A 287 3.23 -8.92 -16.16
C GLY A 287 3.82 -8.80 -17.55
N SER A 288 4.80 -7.93 -17.75
CA SER A 288 5.77 -8.03 -18.87
C SER A 288 6.89 -6.99 -18.77
N ALA A 289 7.86 -7.18 -17.87
CA ALA A 289 9.17 -6.55 -18.02
C ALA A 289 10.25 -7.32 -17.22
N PRO A 290 11.06 -8.17 -17.88
CA PRO A 290 12.25 -8.73 -17.26
C PRO A 290 13.32 -7.64 -17.29
N PHE A 291 13.65 -7.07 -16.14
CA PHE A 291 14.92 -6.42 -15.73
C PHE A 291 14.58 -5.55 -14.52
N LYS A 292 14.53 -6.24 -13.38
CA LYS A 292 14.13 -5.75 -12.07
C LYS A 292 15.11 -4.69 -11.55
N TYR A 293 14.54 -3.64 -10.97
CA TYR A 293 15.19 -2.67 -10.12
C TYR A 293 15.83 -3.34 -8.89
N TYR A 294 17.11 -3.74 -8.97
CA TYR A 294 17.83 -4.44 -7.89
C TYR A 294 17.96 -3.62 -6.57
N ASN A 295 17.75 -2.29 -6.60
CA ASN A 295 17.81 -1.44 -5.40
C ASN A 295 16.45 -0.99 -4.85
N LEU A 296 15.35 -1.19 -5.59
CA LEU A 296 14.01 -0.82 -5.13
C LEU A 296 13.27 -2.05 -4.61
N ARG A 297 13.01 -3.05 -5.48
CA ARG A 297 12.28 -4.25 -5.06
C ARG A 297 13.22 -5.19 -4.29
N ASN A 298 13.04 -5.23 -2.96
CA ASN A 298 13.86 -5.99 -2.01
C ASN A 298 15.31 -5.47 -1.87
N GLY A 299 15.54 -4.20 -2.21
CA GLY A 299 16.83 -3.53 -2.00
C GLY A 299 16.95 -2.89 -0.61
N ARG A 300 18.08 -2.20 -0.34
CA ARG A 300 18.37 -1.56 0.96
C ARG A 300 17.30 -0.57 1.43
N PHE A 301 16.62 0.08 0.49
CA PHE A 301 15.57 1.03 0.78
C PHE A 301 14.29 0.35 1.32
N HIS A 302 13.81 -0.72 0.66
CA HIS A 302 12.72 -1.54 1.20
C HIS A 302 13.08 -2.14 2.56
N GLN A 303 14.35 -2.52 2.75
CA GLN A 303 14.83 -2.99 4.04
C GLN A 303 14.76 -1.88 5.10
N HIS A 304 15.18 -0.65 4.80
CA HIS A 304 15.08 0.47 5.73
C HIS A 304 13.63 0.84 6.07
N LEU A 305 12.74 0.87 5.07
CA LEU A 305 11.31 1.07 5.29
C LEU A 305 10.71 -0.05 6.16
N ARG A 306 11.08 -1.30 5.89
CA ARG A 306 10.69 -2.43 6.71
C ARG A 306 11.18 -2.24 8.14
N ASP A 307 12.46 -1.99 8.35
CA ASP A 307 13.05 -1.86 9.69
C ASP A 307 12.44 -0.70 10.49
N THR A 308 12.03 0.37 9.79
CA THR A 308 11.39 1.54 10.39
C THR A 308 9.91 1.28 10.74
N PHE A 309 9.13 0.70 9.83
CA PHE A 309 7.68 0.57 9.97
C PHE A 309 7.21 -0.77 10.55
N ALA A 310 7.99 -1.85 10.42
CA ALA A 310 7.64 -3.17 10.99
C ALA A 310 7.36 -3.12 12.50
N PRO A 311 8.22 -2.55 13.37
CA PRO A 311 7.96 -2.50 14.80
C PRO A 311 6.72 -1.66 15.13
N LEU A 312 6.42 -0.65 14.31
CA LEU A 312 5.22 0.18 14.45
C LEU A 312 3.97 -0.67 14.12
N VAL A 313 3.93 -1.33 12.96
CA VAL A 313 2.81 -2.20 12.58
C VAL A 313 2.58 -3.30 13.61
N VAL A 314 3.64 -3.94 14.12
CA VAL A 314 3.52 -4.95 15.20
C VAL A 314 2.87 -4.34 16.44
N ARG A 315 3.36 -3.18 16.90
CA ARG A 315 2.78 -2.48 18.07
C ARG A 315 1.32 -2.09 17.84
N TYR A 316 0.91 -1.76 16.61
CA TYR A 316 -0.50 -1.52 16.29
C TYR A 316 -1.35 -2.75 16.54
N VAL A 317 -0.91 -3.88 16.01
CA VAL A 317 -1.62 -5.15 16.13
C VAL A 317 -1.71 -5.53 17.61
N ASP A 318 -0.64 -5.37 18.40
CA ASP A 318 -0.65 -5.62 19.86
C ASP A 318 -1.67 -4.76 20.61
N LEU A 319 -1.76 -3.46 20.27
CA LEU A 319 -2.70 -2.52 20.88
C LEU A 319 -4.14 -2.85 20.47
N MET A 320 -4.35 -3.22 19.22
CA MET A 320 -5.66 -3.62 18.70
C MET A 320 -6.13 -4.94 19.33
N GLU A 321 -5.24 -5.92 19.46
CA GLU A 321 -5.46 -7.18 20.18
C GLU A 321 -5.95 -6.92 21.61
N SER A 322 -5.20 -6.10 22.35
CA SER A 322 -5.53 -5.71 23.72
C SER A 322 -6.87 -4.95 23.79
N SER A 323 -7.11 -4.04 22.85
CA SER A 323 -8.34 -3.25 22.80
C SER A 323 -9.57 -4.11 22.50
N ILE A 324 -9.45 -5.06 21.57
CA ILE A 324 -10.53 -5.99 21.21
C ILE A 324 -10.82 -6.92 22.40
N ALA A 325 -9.79 -7.53 22.98
CA ALA A 325 -9.94 -8.42 24.15
C ALA A 325 -10.63 -7.72 25.33
N GLN A 326 -10.24 -6.46 25.63
CA GLN A 326 -10.89 -5.67 26.67
C GLN A 326 -12.34 -5.30 26.32
N SER A 327 -12.62 -5.04 25.04
CA SER A 327 -13.99 -4.76 24.55
C SER A 327 -14.90 -5.95 24.77
N ILE A 328 -14.44 -7.17 24.42
CA ILE A 328 -15.16 -8.42 24.69
C ILE A 328 -15.39 -8.56 26.19
N HIS A 329 -14.35 -8.36 27.00
CA HIS A 329 -14.46 -8.61 28.43
C HIS A 329 -15.47 -7.69 29.12
N LYS A 330 -15.36 -6.38 28.92
CA LYS A 330 -16.26 -5.38 29.53
C LYS A 330 -17.62 -5.31 28.85
N GLY A 331 -17.68 -5.64 27.56
CA GLY A 331 -18.90 -5.62 26.75
C GLY A 331 -19.87 -6.69 27.21
N PHE A 332 -19.43 -7.96 27.26
CA PHE A 332 -20.30 -9.08 27.68
C PHE A 332 -20.76 -9.00 29.14
N GLU A 333 -19.98 -8.37 30.05
CA GLU A 333 -20.42 -8.12 31.43
C GLU A 333 -21.61 -7.15 31.52
N LYS A 334 -21.70 -6.20 30.59
CA LYS A 334 -22.75 -5.16 30.56
C LYS A 334 -23.83 -5.44 29.52
N GLU A 335 -23.72 -6.56 28.81
CA GLU A 335 -24.57 -6.88 27.68
C GLU A 335 -26.00 -7.16 28.15
N ARG A 336 -26.96 -6.52 27.48
CA ARG A 336 -28.40 -6.71 27.73
C ARG A 336 -29.03 -7.71 26.78
N TRP A 337 -28.27 -8.18 25.78
CA TRP A 337 -28.71 -9.14 24.77
C TRP A 337 -29.89 -8.61 23.94
N GLU A 338 -29.84 -7.31 23.66
CA GLU A 338 -30.79 -6.65 22.75
C GLU A 338 -30.28 -6.81 21.32
N SER A 339 -31.13 -7.35 20.43
CA SER A 339 -30.86 -7.40 18.99
C SER A 339 -30.73 -5.96 18.47
N LYS A 340 -29.51 -5.55 18.12
CA LYS A 340 -29.24 -4.22 17.59
C LYS A 340 -28.41 -4.36 16.33
N GLY A 341 -28.93 -3.81 15.23
CA GLY A 341 -28.11 -3.58 14.04
C GLY A 341 -26.93 -2.65 14.34
N ILE A 342 -25.90 -2.78 13.49
CA ILE A 342 -24.54 -2.22 13.46
C ILE A 342 -24.34 -0.77 13.99
N ASN A 343 -25.39 0.05 14.12
CA ASN A 343 -25.28 1.48 14.45
C ASN A 343 -24.98 1.80 15.94
N ALA A 344 -24.99 0.83 16.85
CA ALA A 344 -24.70 1.05 18.27
C ALA A 344 -23.20 0.88 18.67
N ALA A 345 -22.40 0.22 17.81
CA ALA A 345 -21.01 -0.15 18.10
C ALA A 345 -19.96 0.93 17.78
N LEU A 346 -20.36 2.03 17.13
CA LEU A 346 -19.44 3.09 16.73
C LEU A 346 -18.95 3.88 17.95
N ASN A 347 -17.87 3.43 18.59
CA ASN A 347 -16.96 4.33 19.28
C ASN A 347 -15.64 4.47 18.48
N PRO A 348 -15.59 5.38 17.49
CA PRO A 348 -14.38 5.68 16.70
C PRO A 348 -13.18 6.12 17.56
N ALA A 349 -13.41 6.51 18.82
CA ALA A 349 -12.37 7.00 19.70
C ALA A 349 -11.33 5.94 20.04
N ALA A 350 -11.71 4.67 20.22
CA ALA A 350 -10.76 3.62 20.62
C ALA A 350 -9.76 3.28 19.50
N LEU A 351 -10.24 3.16 18.26
CA LEU A 351 -9.38 2.98 17.09
C LEU A 351 -8.56 4.24 16.78
N ASN A 352 -9.16 5.42 16.91
CA ASN A 352 -8.43 6.67 16.71
C ASN A 352 -7.29 6.82 17.72
N ASN A 353 -7.47 6.38 18.97
CA ASN A 353 -6.43 6.42 19.99
C ASN A 353 -5.28 5.43 19.71
N ALA A 354 -5.58 4.24 19.18
CA ALA A 354 -4.55 3.25 18.79
C ALA A 354 -3.72 3.73 17.58
N ALA A 355 -4.39 4.26 16.55
CA ALA A 355 -3.73 4.87 15.40
C ALA A 355 -2.98 6.17 15.77
N GLN A 356 -3.48 6.95 16.74
CA GLN A 356 -2.77 8.10 17.32
C GLN A 356 -1.47 7.70 18.02
N ALA A 357 -1.46 6.58 18.74
CA ALA A 357 -0.26 6.07 19.41
C ALA A 357 0.85 5.66 18.42
N LEU A 358 0.48 5.22 17.22
CA LEU A 358 1.41 4.88 16.13
C LEU A 358 1.98 6.08 15.42
N ASN A 359 1.13 7.03 15.07
CA ASN A 359 1.57 8.26 14.41
C ASN A 359 2.50 9.06 15.33
N THR A 360 2.27 9.02 16.64
CA THR A 360 3.18 9.59 17.64
C THR A 360 4.54 8.87 17.69
N ALA A 361 4.56 7.54 17.48
CA ALA A 361 5.77 6.75 17.46
C ALA A 361 6.54 6.81 16.13
N ALA A 362 5.84 7.01 15.00
CA ALA A 362 6.41 7.07 13.65
C ALA A 362 7.10 8.41 13.35
N LEU A 363 6.63 9.51 13.94
CA LEU A 363 7.07 10.87 13.57
C LEU A 363 8.16 11.46 14.47
N ASN A 364 8.64 10.71 15.49
CA ASN A 364 9.71 11.18 16.37
C ASN A 364 10.50 10.04 17.08
N PRO A 365 11.49 9.41 16.42
CA PRO A 365 12.36 8.40 17.04
C PRO A 365 13.10 8.92 18.28
N SER A 366 13.37 10.23 18.34
CA SER A 366 14.09 10.91 19.43
C SER A 366 13.27 11.06 20.72
N ALA A 367 11.95 10.93 20.66
CA ALA A 367 11.08 11.04 21.84
C ALA A 367 11.06 9.77 22.71
N LEU A 368 11.56 8.64 22.20
CA LEU A 368 11.67 7.36 22.94
C LEU A 368 12.62 7.42 24.15
N LEU A 369 13.43 8.49 24.28
CA LEU A 369 14.38 8.68 25.39
C LEU A 369 13.89 9.66 26.48
N SER A 370 12.74 10.32 26.28
CA SER A 370 12.24 11.36 27.19
C SER A 370 10.79 11.07 27.60
N GLY A 371 10.63 10.43 28.75
CA GLY A 371 9.33 10.01 29.28
C GLY A 371 8.47 11.17 29.80
N LYS A 372 7.80 11.90 28.90
CA LYS A 372 6.65 12.73 29.29
C LYS A 372 5.44 12.48 28.39
N LYS A 373 4.34 12.09 29.04
CA LYS A 373 2.99 11.98 28.49
C LYS A 373 2.40 13.39 28.39
N ASP A 374 2.13 13.87 27.20
CA ASP A 374 1.11 14.89 27.00
C ASP A 374 0.27 14.59 25.75
N HIS A 375 -1.03 14.83 25.88
CA HIS A 375 -2.09 14.53 24.91
C HIS A 375 -1.86 15.28 23.59
N ILE A 376 -1.72 14.56 22.48
CA ILE A 376 -1.73 15.15 21.13
C ILE A 376 -2.71 14.40 20.23
N SER A 377 -3.60 15.15 19.56
CA SER A 377 -4.68 14.62 18.74
C SER A 377 -4.26 14.51 17.25
N PHE A 378 -3.98 13.26 16.84
CA PHE A 378 -3.85 12.67 15.48
C PHE A 378 -5.10 12.64 14.62
N TYR A 379 -5.07 13.21 13.41
CA TYR A 379 -5.94 12.78 12.32
C TYR A 379 -5.53 11.37 11.88
N VAL A 380 -6.50 10.46 11.88
CA VAL A 380 -6.44 9.12 11.29
C VAL A 380 -7.16 9.23 9.96
N PRO A 381 -6.68 8.62 8.85
CA PRO A 381 -7.54 8.42 7.69
C PRO A 381 -8.80 7.75 8.22
N LYS A 382 -9.94 8.44 8.17
CA LYS A 382 -11.20 7.86 8.64
C LYS A 382 -11.28 6.50 7.95
N LEU A 383 -11.22 5.41 8.71
CA LEU A 383 -11.68 4.12 8.24
C LEU A 383 -13.02 4.41 7.57
N PRO A 384 -13.23 3.91 6.34
CA PRO A 384 -14.39 4.29 5.57
C PRO A 384 -15.60 4.19 6.50
N ARG A 385 -16.18 5.35 6.82
CA ARG A 385 -17.54 5.34 7.36
C ARG A 385 -18.29 4.61 6.28
N ARG A 386 -18.81 3.42 6.59
CA ARG A 386 -19.76 2.76 5.72
C ARG A 386 -20.76 3.86 5.38
N SER A 387 -20.80 4.25 4.11
CA SER A 387 -21.89 5.08 3.60
C SER A 387 -23.16 4.43 4.15
N ALA A 388 -24.12 5.24 4.59
CA ALA A 388 -25.40 4.73 5.04
C ALA A 388 -26.09 4.04 3.84
N VAL A 389 -25.64 2.83 3.51
CA VAL A 389 -26.34 1.89 2.66
C VAL A 389 -27.58 1.56 3.46
N ALA A 390 -28.74 1.68 2.82
CA ALA A 390 -30.01 1.37 3.44
C ALA A 390 -29.89 -0.01 4.12
N VAL A 391 -29.99 0.00 5.45
CA VAL A 391 -29.98 -1.21 6.28
C VAL A 391 -31.16 -2.04 5.80
N THR A 392 -30.90 -3.19 5.19
CA THR A 392 -31.97 -4.13 4.85
C THR A 392 -32.52 -4.72 6.14
N ALA A 393 -33.77 -5.17 6.16
CA ALA A 393 -34.37 -5.77 7.34
C ALA A 393 -33.58 -7.00 7.88
N ASP A 394 -32.75 -7.62 7.03
CA ASP A 394 -31.81 -8.69 7.38
C ASP A 394 -30.63 -8.21 8.24
N ASP A 395 -30.10 -7.01 7.99
CA ASP A 395 -28.99 -6.42 8.76
C ASP A 395 -29.41 -6.02 10.20
N MET A 396 -30.72 -6.07 10.52
CA MET A 396 -31.25 -5.78 11.86
C MET A 396 -31.41 -7.02 12.75
N ARG A 397 -31.09 -8.23 12.25
CA ARG A 397 -31.24 -9.50 12.99
C ARG A 397 -29.93 -10.06 13.54
N ASN A 398 -28.79 -9.41 13.27
CA ASN A 398 -27.48 -9.97 13.61
C ASN A 398 -27.07 -9.62 15.05
N GLY A 399 -26.70 -10.67 15.79
CA GLY A 399 -25.98 -10.63 17.06
C GLY A 399 -26.48 -9.67 18.15
N CYS A 400 -25.55 -9.27 19.01
CA CYS A 400 -25.68 -8.23 20.02
C CYS A 400 -24.65 -7.12 19.77
N ALA A 401 -24.80 -5.96 20.44
CA ALA A 401 -23.90 -4.83 20.23
C ALA A 401 -22.41 -5.17 20.44
N THR A 402 -22.11 -6.03 21.40
CA THR A 402 -20.73 -6.47 21.68
C THR A 402 -20.18 -7.39 20.58
N SER A 403 -20.97 -8.32 20.03
CA SER A 403 -20.51 -9.22 18.97
C SER A 403 -20.30 -8.47 17.64
N GLU A 404 -21.21 -7.55 17.30
CA GLU A 404 -21.08 -6.72 16.09
C GLU A 404 -19.84 -5.83 16.12
N ASP A 405 -19.56 -5.18 17.27
CA ASP A 405 -18.34 -4.39 17.48
C ASP A 405 -17.08 -5.24 17.31
N LEU A 406 -17.09 -6.47 17.83
CA LEU A 406 -15.99 -7.41 17.70
C LEU A 406 -15.73 -7.76 16.22
N PHE A 407 -16.75 -8.23 15.50
CA PHE A 407 -16.59 -8.65 14.11
C PHE A 407 -16.17 -7.49 13.22
N TRP A 408 -16.75 -6.30 13.43
CA TRP A 408 -16.34 -5.10 12.70
C TRP A 408 -14.88 -4.72 12.94
N LYS A 409 -14.40 -4.79 14.18
CA LYS A 409 -12.98 -4.49 14.51
C LYS A 409 -12.03 -5.49 13.87
N LEU A 410 -12.38 -6.77 13.83
CA LEU A 410 -11.58 -7.80 13.19
C LEU A 410 -11.50 -7.59 11.67
N ASP A 411 -12.62 -7.32 11.01
CA ASP A 411 -12.68 -7.04 9.56
C ASP A 411 -11.90 -5.76 9.19
N ALA A 412 -12.05 -4.69 9.98
CA ALA A 412 -11.33 -3.45 9.76
C ALA A 412 -9.81 -3.64 9.89
N LEU A 413 -9.36 -4.43 10.87
CA LEU A 413 -7.95 -4.73 11.06
C LEU A 413 -7.40 -5.63 9.94
N GLN A 414 -8.18 -6.61 9.49
CA GLN A 414 -7.82 -7.45 8.35
C GLN A 414 -7.66 -6.65 7.07
N SER A 415 -8.61 -5.76 6.78
CA SER A 415 -8.53 -4.86 5.64
C SER A 415 -7.31 -3.95 5.74
N PHE A 416 -7.04 -3.37 6.91
CA PHE A 416 -5.83 -2.54 7.13
C PHE A 416 -4.54 -3.30 6.80
N ILE A 417 -4.34 -4.51 7.33
CA ILE A 417 -3.11 -5.29 7.09
C ILE A 417 -2.97 -5.68 5.61
N ARG A 418 -4.08 -6.04 4.96
CA ARG A 418 -4.10 -6.34 3.52
C ARG A 418 -3.71 -5.11 2.70
N ASP A 419 -4.25 -3.94 3.04
CA ASP A 419 -4.05 -2.70 2.31
C ASP A 419 -2.63 -2.12 2.50
N LEU A 420 -1.85 -2.59 3.49
CA LEU A 420 -0.43 -2.24 3.63
C LEU A 420 0.46 -2.77 2.49
N HIS A 421 0.02 -3.82 1.76
CA HIS A 421 0.76 -4.41 0.65
C HIS A 421 2.24 -4.70 0.96
N TRP A 422 2.52 -5.23 2.16
CA TRP A 422 3.88 -5.29 2.71
C TRP A 422 4.86 -6.02 1.77
N PRO A 423 6.01 -5.44 1.37
CA PRO A 423 6.84 -5.99 0.29
C PRO A 423 7.50 -7.33 0.64
N ASP A 424 7.82 -7.53 1.92
CA ASP A 424 8.39 -8.79 2.41
C ASP A 424 7.30 -9.84 2.63
N ALA A 425 7.36 -10.93 1.86
CA ALA A 425 6.40 -12.01 1.91
C ALA A 425 6.41 -12.74 3.28
N GLU A 426 7.58 -12.92 3.90
CA GLU A 426 7.67 -13.63 5.18
C GLU A 426 7.02 -12.83 6.31
N PHE A 427 7.35 -11.54 6.40
CA PHE A 427 6.73 -10.67 7.40
C PHE A 427 5.23 -10.48 7.16
N ARG A 428 4.79 -10.38 5.90
CA ARG A 428 3.37 -10.31 5.55
C ARG A 428 2.64 -11.57 6.03
N GLN A 429 3.17 -12.75 5.72
CA GLN A 429 2.61 -14.02 6.17
C GLN A 429 2.58 -14.11 7.70
N HIS A 430 3.63 -13.66 8.38
CA HIS A 430 3.66 -13.61 9.84
C HIS A 430 2.57 -12.70 10.43
N LEU A 431 2.37 -11.50 9.86
CA LEU A 431 1.28 -10.60 10.27
C LEU A 431 -0.10 -11.21 10.02
N GLU A 432 -0.32 -11.80 8.86
CA GLU A 432 -1.57 -12.46 8.50
C GLU A 432 -1.85 -13.65 9.43
N GLN A 433 -0.85 -14.49 9.71
CA GLN A 433 -0.99 -15.62 10.63
C GLN A 433 -1.32 -15.14 12.04
N ARG A 434 -0.66 -14.07 12.51
CA ARG A 434 -0.94 -13.50 13.82
C ARG A 434 -2.35 -12.95 13.93
N LEU A 435 -2.81 -12.23 12.90
CA LEU A 435 -4.18 -11.74 12.81
C LEU A 435 -5.20 -12.89 12.84
N LYS A 436 -4.93 -13.98 12.10
CA LYS A 436 -5.77 -15.19 12.10
C LYS A 436 -5.86 -15.82 13.49
N MET A 437 -4.72 -16.01 14.16
CA MET A 437 -4.67 -16.56 15.53
C MET A 437 -5.49 -15.70 16.51
N MET A 438 -5.31 -14.38 16.44
CA MET A 438 -6.06 -13.44 17.28
C MET A 438 -7.56 -13.48 16.96
N ALA A 439 -7.96 -13.49 15.68
CA ALA A 439 -9.36 -13.58 15.29
C ALA A 439 -10.01 -14.88 15.83
N VAL A 440 -9.31 -16.01 15.71
CA VAL A 440 -9.76 -17.31 16.24
C VAL A 440 -10.00 -17.24 17.74
N ASP A 441 -9.03 -16.73 18.50
CA ASP A 441 -9.12 -16.63 19.96
C ASP A 441 -10.27 -15.69 20.40
N MET A 442 -10.41 -14.54 19.74
CA MET A 442 -11.46 -13.57 20.07
C MET A 442 -12.87 -14.10 19.75
N ILE A 443 -13.04 -14.82 18.64
CA ILE A 443 -14.30 -15.47 18.28
C ILE A 443 -14.62 -16.61 19.25
N GLU A 444 -13.63 -17.43 19.61
CA GLU A 444 -13.79 -18.50 20.59
C GLU A 444 -14.25 -17.96 21.95
N GLN A 445 -13.63 -16.87 22.43
CA GLN A 445 -14.05 -16.20 23.67
C GLN A 445 -15.48 -15.63 23.56
N CYS A 446 -15.88 -15.11 22.40
CA CYS A 446 -17.23 -14.65 22.14
C CYS A 446 -18.25 -15.80 22.23
N ILE A 447 -17.97 -16.93 21.59
CA ILE A 447 -18.81 -18.14 21.60
C ILE A 447 -18.95 -18.68 23.03
N GLN A 448 -17.83 -18.87 23.74
CA GLN A 448 -17.83 -19.44 25.10
C GLN A 448 -18.63 -18.59 26.10
N ARG A 449 -18.50 -17.26 26.03
CA ARG A 449 -19.25 -16.33 26.90
C ARG A 449 -20.74 -16.30 26.57
N THR A 450 -21.07 -16.39 25.28
CA THR A 450 -22.46 -16.45 24.81
C THR A 450 -23.12 -17.74 25.28
N ASP A 451 -22.49 -18.90 25.07
CA ASP A 451 -23.00 -20.18 25.55
C ASP A 451 -23.12 -20.19 27.08
N SER A 452 -22.10 -19.75 27.82
CA SER A 452 -22.16 -19.66 29.29
C SER A 452 -23.33 -18.81 29.79
N SER A 453 -23.60 -17.68 29.12
CA SER A 453 -24.73 -16.81 29.44
C SER A 453 -26.06 -17.49 29.12
N PHE A 454 -26.15 -18.16 27.98
CA PHE A 454 -27.33 -18.91 27.56
C PHE A 454 -27.66 -20.06 28.52
N GLN A 455 -26.67 -20.84 28.94
CA GLN A 455 -26.84 -21.91 29.92
C GLN A 455 -27.31 -21.37 31.28
N SER A 456 -26.87 -20.17 31.68
CA SER A 456 -27.37 -19.49 32.88
C SER A 456 -28.85 -19.13 32.76
N TRP A 457 -29.28 -18.62 31.60
CA TRP A 457 -30.69 -18.31 31.32
C TRP A 457 -31.57 -19.55 31.27
N LEU A 458 -31.07 -20.66 30.72
CA LEU A 458 -31.76 -21.94 30.76
C LEU A 458 -32.06 -22.38 32.20
N LYS A 459 -31.08 -22.25 33.10
CA LYS A 459 -31.19 -22.65 34.52
C LYS A 459 -32.07 -21.74 35.37
N LYS A 460 -32.13 -20.42 35.08
CA LYS A 460 -32.87 -19.44 35.92
C LYS A 460 -34.40 -19.66 35.96
N ASN A 461 -35.00 -20.20 34.90
CA ASN A 461 -36.46 -20.29 34.77
C ASN A 461 -36.99 -21.73 34.76
N VAL A 462 -36.47 -22.62 35.63
CA VAL A 462 -36.84 -24.05 35.65
C VAL A 462 -37.99 -24.37 36.63
N ALA A 463 -38.30 -23.48 37.57
CA ALA A 463 -39.16 -23.83 38.70
C ALA A 463 -40.64 -24.07 38.34
N PHE A 464 -41.21 -23.36 37.35
CA PHE A 464 -42.59 -23.58 36.87
C PHE A 464 -42.73 -23.08 35.43
N ILE A 465 -42.80 -23.99 34.45
CA ILE A 465 -43.02 -23.63 33.05
C ILE A 465 -44.48 -23.94 32.71
N SER A 466 -45.28 -22.89 32.54
CA SER A 466 -46.69 -22.98 32.15
C SER A 466 -46.85 -22.84 30.63
N THR A 467 -48.08 -22.99 30.14
CA THR A 467 -48.47 -22.68 28.76
C THR A 467 -48.35 -21.18 28.42
N ASP A 468 -48.03 -20.32 29.38
CA ASP A 468 -47.79 -18.89 29.15
C ASP A 468 -46.30 -18.59 28.92
N TYR A 469 -45.44 -19.60 28.99
CA TYR A 469 -44.01 -19.43 28.75
C TYR A 469 -43.74 -19.02 27.30
N ILE A 470 -42.97 -17.95 27.13
CA ILE A 470 -42.47 -17.48 25.83
C ILE A 470 -40.95 -17.38 25.96
N ILE A 471 -40.23 -17.87 24.95
CA ILE A 471 -38.77 -17.77 24.90
C ILE A 471 -38.37 -16.27 24.98
N PRO A 472 -37.51 -15.91 25.96
CA PRO A 472 -37.00 -14.55 26.07
C PRO A 472 -36.26 -14.12 24.81
N SER A 473 -36.46 -12.87 24.38
CA SER A 473 -35.78 -12.30 23.21
C SER A 473 -34.25 -12.34 23.30
N GLU A 474 -33.74 -12.27 24.52
CA GLU A 474 -32.32 -12.32 24.87
C GLU A 474 -31.70 -13.68 24.50
N MET A 475 -32.46 -14.77 24.67
CA MET A 475 -32.01 -16.10 24.25
C MET A 475 -31.96 -16.21 22.73
N CYS A 476 -32.92 -15.60 22.01
CA CYS A 476 -32.87 -15.52 20.55
C CYS A 476 -31.67 -14.69 20.07
N ALA A 477 -31.35 -13.58 20.75
CA ALA A 477 -30.17 -12.78 20.42
C ALA A 477 -28.86 -13.57 20.62
N MET A 478 -28.75 -14.37 21.69
CA MET A 478 -27.60 -15.26 21.90
C MET A 478 -27.46 -16.30 20.77
N VAL A 479 -28.56 -16.88 20.30
CA VAL A 479 -28.54 -17.79 19.14
C VAL A 479 -28.06 -17.06 17.88
N ASN A 480 -28.56 -15.84 17.62
CA ASN A 480 -28.09 -15.03 16.50
C ASN A 480 -26.61 -14.68 16.58
N VAL A 481 -26.03 -14.51 17.78
CA VAL A 481 -24.57 -14.31 17.95
C VAL A 481 -23.78 -15.53 17.46
N ILE A 482 -24.24 -16.75 17.79
CA ILE A 482 -23.56 -17.98 17.34
C ILE A 482 -23.71 -18.18 15.82
N LEU A 483 -24.89 -17.88 15.28
CA LEU A 483 -25.16 -17.96 13.84
C LEU A 483 -24.34 -16.91 13.06
N ASP A 484 -24.23 -15.69 13.58
CA ASP A 484 -23.38 -14.67 12.96
C ASP A 484 -21.90 -15.04 13.07
N ALA A 485 -21.44 -15.59 14.21
CA ALA A 485 -20.08 -16.11 14.34
C ALA A 485 -19.73 -17.14 13.25
N LYS A 486 -20.70 -17.98 12.84
CA LYS A 486 -20.55 -18.91 11.72
C LYS A 486 -20.40 -18.20 10.38
N ASN A 487 -21.20 -17.17 10.13
CA ASN A 487 -21.10 -16.40 8.88
C ASN A 487 -19.80 -15.58 8.80
N GLN A 488 -19.34 -15.04 9.92
CA GLN A 488 -18.11 -14.25 9.99
C GLN A 488 -16.87 -15.14 9.95
N SER A 489 -16.90 -16.35 10.52
CA SER A 489 -15.78 -17.31 10.44
C SER A 489 -15.47 -17.70 8.99
N PHE A 490 -16.47 -17.78 8.10
CA PHE A 490 -16.25 -18.00 6.67
C PHE A 490 -15.63 -16.78 5.96
N LYS A 491 -16.00 -15.55 6.34
CA LYS A 491 -15.51 -14.33 5.68
C LYS A 491 -14.07 -14.00 6.03
N LEU A 492 -13.69 -14.18 7.30
CA LEU A 492 -12.35 -13.86 7.80
C LEU A 492 -11.26 -14.78 7.22
N THR A 493 -11.63 -15.82 6.46
CA THR A 493 -10.71 -16.90 6.08
C THR A 493 -10.57 -17.13 4.58
N THR A 494 -11.27 -16.41 3.71
CA THR A 494 -11.08 -16.49 2.24
C THR A 494 -9.76 -15.86 1.74
N ILE A 495 -8.70 -15.87 2.55
CA ILE A 495 -7.36 -15.40 2.17
C ILE A 495 -6.51 -16.61 1.78
N ASP A 496 -6.16 -16.67 0.50
CA ASP A 496 -5.37 -17.71 -0.19
C ASP A 496 -4.27 -18.34 0.67
N GLY A 497 -4.38 -19.64 0.97
CA GLY A 497 -3.29 -20.41 1.59
C GLY A 497 -3.70 -21.71 2.29
N ILE A 498 -2.95 -22.77 1.98
CA ILE A 498 -3.17 -24.21 2.21
C ILE A 498 -3.29 -24.67 3.69
N ASP A 499 -3.12 -23.80 4.68
CA ASP A 499 -3.21 -24.16 6.12
C ASP A 499 -4.54 -23.77 6.79
N LEU A 500 -5.55 -23.40 5.99
CA LEU A 500 -6.87 -22.97 6.46
C LEU A 500 -7.61 -24.04 7.30
N TYR A 501 -7.43 -25.32 6.98
CA TYR A 501 -8.31 -26.39 7.46
C TYR A 501 -8.30 -26.59 8.98
N LYS A 502 -7.14 -26.40 9.64
CA LYS A 502 -7.01 -26.65 11.10
C LYS A 502 -7.68 -25.57 11.95
N PHE A 503 -7.61 -24.32 11.54
CA PHE A 503 -8.23 -23.20 12.27
C PHE A 503 -9.75 -23.20 12.10
N HIS A 504 -10.20 -23.47 10.87
CA HIS A 504 -11.61 -23.72 10.56
C HIS A 504 -12.20 -24.83 11.42
N ALA A 505 -11.56 -26.00 11.41
CA ALA A 505 -12.05 -27.14 12.16
C ALA A 505 -12.23 -26.85 13.65
N LYS A 506 -11.38 -25.99 14.26
CA LYS A 506 -11.51 -25.62 15.68
C LYS A 506 -12.68 -24.67 15.94
N ILE A 507 -12.82 -23.59 15.17
CA ILE A 507 -13.94 -22.64 15.35
C ILE A 507 -15.26 -23.33 14.99
N ASP A 508 -15.30 -24.05 13.87
CA ASP A 508 -16.51 -24.71 13.40
C ASP A 508 -16.98 -25.78 14.40
N ASP A 509 -16.05 -26.57 14.99
CA ASP A 509 -16.38 -27.50 16.07
C ASP A 509 -16.96 -26.79 17.31
N GLN A 510 -16.42 -25.64 17.70
CA GLN A 510 -16.96 -24.85 18.82
C GLN A 510 -18.33 -24.25 18.51
N ILE A 511 -18.52 -23.72 17.30
CA ILE A 511 -19.80 -23.19 16.82
C ILE A 511 -20.85 -24.29 16.79
N ASP A 512 -20.53 -25.45 16.20
CA ASP A 512 -21.47 -26.56 16.08
C ASP A 512 -21.82 -27.12 17.47
N LYS A 513 -20.85 -27.23 18.39
CA LYS A 513 -21.11 -27.60 19.79
C LYS A 513 -22.05 -26.63 20.49
N ALA A 514 -21.77 -25.32 20.41
CA ALA A 514 -22.62 -24.29 21.00
C ALA A 514 -24.02 -24.31 20.38
N ASN A 515 -24.11 -24.46 19.06
CA ASN A 515 -25.37 -24.47 18.33
C ASN A 515 -26.24 -25.69 18.70
N VAL A 516 -25.65 -26.88 18.76
CA VAL A 516 -26.34 -28.11 19.22
C VAL A 516 -26.79 -27.96 20.68
N ALA A 517 -25.93 -27.46 21.56
CA ALA A 517 -26.26 -27.25 22.96
C ALA A 517 -27.42 -26.24 23.14
N MET A 518 -27.42 -25.14 22.37
CA MET A 518 -28.49 -24.14 22.39
C MET A 518 -29.82 -24.69 21.85
N THR A 519 -29.76 -25.42 20.74
CA THR A 519 -30.91 -26.08 20.11
C THR A 519 -31.55 -27.09 21.07
N GLN A 520 -30.74 -27.98 21.66
CA GLN A 520 -31.22 -28.98 22.62
C GLN A 520 -31.76 -28.34 23.90
N GLY A 521 -31.11 -27.29 24.41
CA GLY A 521 -31.56 -26.57 25.59
C GLY A 521 -32.91 -25.88 25.41
N LEU A 522 -33.12 -25.21 24.26
CA LEU A 522 -34.42 -24.60 23.92
C LEU A 522 -35.49 -25.66 23.70
N SER A 523 -35.19 -26.67 22.89
CA SER A 523 -36.13 -27.78 22.61
C SER A 523 -36.55 -28.47 23.89
N GLY A 524 -35.60 -28.86 24.76
CA GLY A 524 -35.90 -29.50 26.05
C GLY A 524 -36.78 -28.64 26.94
N LYS A 525 -36.56 -27.32 26.96
CA LYS A 525 -37.39 -26.40 27.75
C LYS A 525 -38.80 -26.27 27.20
N LEU A 526 -38.97 -26.20 25.88
CA LEU A 526 -40.29 -26.20 25.25
C LEU A 526 -41.02 -27.53 25.45
N MET A 527 -40.31 -28.65 25.34
CA MET A 527 -40.85 -30.00 25.56
C MET A 527 -41.34 -30.22 26.99
N SER A 528 -40.69 -29.60 27.99
CA SER A 528 -41.16 -29.68 29.39
C SER A 528 -42.57 -29.09 29.59
N VAL A 529 -43.04 -28.17 28.73
CA VAL A 529 -44.41 -27.65 28.76
C VAL A 529 -45.40 -28.69 28.29
N LEU A 530 -45.05 -29.44 27.23
CA LEU A 530 -45.85 -30.57 26.78
C LEU A 530 -45.91 -31.65 27.87
N GLU A 531 -44.77 -31.96 28.51
CA GLU A 531 -44.69 -32.88 29.64
C GLU A 531 -45.60 -32.48 30.80
N SER A 532 -45.55 -31.20 31.21
CA SER A 532 -46.44 -30.67 32.23
C SER A 532 -47.92 -30.76 31.83
N THR A 533 -48.23 -30.51 30.56
CA THR A 533 -49.59 -30.59 30.02
C THR A 533 -50.10 -32.04 30.02
N LEU A 534 -49.29 -33.00 29.55
CA LEU A 534 -49.61 -34.42 29.57
C LEU A 534 -49.71 -34.99 30.99
N SER A 535 -48.86 -34.54 31.91
CA SER A 535 -48.93 -34.91 33.34
C SER A 535 -50.23 -34.42 33.99
N LYS A 536 -50.71 -33.22 33.64
CA LYS A 536 -52.03 -32.74 34.08
C LYS A 536 -53.16 -33.59 33.49
N LEU A 537 -53.01 -34.08 32.26
CA LEU A 537 -54.00 -34.95 31.60
C LEU A 537 -54.00 -36.37 32.16
N ALA A 538 -52.86 -36.89 32.63
CA ALA A 538 -52.76 -38.18 33.29
C ALA A 538 -53.59 -38.26 34.59
N ARG A 539 -54.00 -37.12 35.18
CA ARG A 539 -54.91 -37.09 36.34
C ARG A 539 -56.29 -37.69 36.05
N TYR A 540 -56.68 -37.74 34.78
CA TYR A 540 -57.93 -38.33 34.31
C TYR A 540 -57.82 -39.81 33.93
N ASP A 541 -56.67 -40.46 34.16
CA ASP A 541 -56.49 -41.89 33.89
C ASP A 541 -57.41 -42.76 34.79
N GLU A 542 -57.86 -43.90 34.26
CA GLU A 542 -58.71 -44.85 34.97
C GLU A 542 -58.03 -45.33 36.27
N GLY A 543 -58.71 -45.22 37.41
CA GLY A 543 -58.18 -45.57 38.74
C GLY A 543 -57.54 -44.42 39.53
N SER A 544 -57.44 -43.21 38.95
CA SER A 544 -57.00 -42.01 39.67
C SER A 544 -58.04 -41.53 40.70
N LEU A 545 -57.65 -41.45 41.98
CA LEU A 545 -58.50 -40.93 43.08
C LEU A 545 -58.97 -39.48 42.82
N ILE A 546 -58.19 -38.72 42.05
CA ILE A 546 -58.44 -37.30 41.75
C ILE A 546 -59.38 -37.17 40.54
N GLY A 547 -59.29 -38.08 39.56
CA GLY A 547 -60.15 -38.09 38.37
C GLY A 547 -61.64 -38.21 38.71
N SER A 548 -61.97 -39.03 39.71
CA SER A 548 -63.33 -39.17 40.23
C SER A 548 -63.85 -37.87 40.86
N ILE A 549 -63.04 -37.15 41.64
CA ILE A 549 -63.47 -35.91 42.33
C ILE A 549 -63.60 -34.72 41.37
N LEU A 550 -62.71 -34.62 40.37
CA LEU A 550 -62.69 -33.56 39.36
C LEU A 550 -63.73 -33.73 38.25
N SER A 551 -64.29 -34.94 38.08
CA SER A 551 -65.43 -35.20 37.19
C SER A 551 -66.77 -34.80 37.84
N PHE A 552 -66.89 -34.94 39.17
CA PHE A 552 -68.09 -34.55 39.93
C PHE A 552 -68.21 -33.04 40.17
N THR A 553 -67.09 -32.33 40.20
CA THR A 553 -67.06 -30.88 40.29
C THR A 553 -66.79 -30.33 38.89
N ASN A 554 -67.72 -29.59 38.29
CA ASN A 554 -67.55 -28.87 37.01
C ASN A 554 -66.48 -27.73 37.11
N VAL A 555 -65.46 -27.92 37.96
CA VAL A 555 -64.46 -26.96 38.43
C VAL A 555 -63.07 -27.31 37.86
N SER A 556 -62.90 -28.46 37.20
CA SER A 556 -61.68 -28.76 36.47
C SER A 556 -61.69 -28.08 35.10
N SER A 557 -60.65 -27.29 34.81
CA SER A 557 -60.40 -26.69 33.49
C SER A 557 -60.67 -27.74 32.42
N SER A 558 -61.59 -27.46 31.50
CA SER A 558 -62.00 -28.39 30.45
C SER A 558 -60.75 -28.90 29.73
N GLY A 559 -60.71 -30.19 29.34
CA GLY A 559 -59.62 -30.67 28.48
C GLY A 559 -59.39 -29.77 27.25
N LYS A 560 -60.45 -29.10 26.79
CA LYS A 560 -60.35 -28.06 25.77
C LYS A 560 -59.41 -26.91 26.15
N ASP A 561 -59.46 -26.41 27.38
CA ASP A 561 -58.66 -25.28 27.85
C ASP A 561 -57.16 -25.65 27.95
N LEU A 562 -56.86 -26.87 28.40
CA LEU A 562 -55.48 -27.38 28.43
C LEU A 562 -54.89 -27.54 27.04
N GLY A 563 -55.65 -28.13 26.10
CA GLY A 563 -55.22 -28.28 24.71
C GLY A 563 -55.06 -26.93 23.99
N GLN A 564 -56.02 -26.03 24.15
CA GLN A 564 -55.97 -24.69 23.55
C GLN A 564 -54.82 -23.84 24.14
N GLY A 565 -54.58 -23.95 25.45
CA GLY A 565 -53.44 -23.31 26.11
C GLY A 565 -52.11 -23.76 25.51
N TYR A 566 -51.94 -25.06 25.25
CA TYR A 566 -50.75 -25.58 24.60
C TYR A 566 -50.61 -25.14 23.13
N VAL A 567 -51.70 -25.11 22.36
CA VAL A 567 -51.65 -24.61 20.97
C VAL A 567 -51.27 -23.13 20.92
N ASN A 568 -51.80 -22.32 21.85
CA ASN A 568 -51.42 -20.91 21.96
C ASN A 568 -49.95 -20.75 22.37
N PHE A 569 -49.49 -21.53 23.34
CA PHE A 569 -48.09 -21.63 23.73
C PHE A 569 -47.18 -21.91 22.53
N PHE A 570 -47.52 -22.95 21.76
CA PHE A 570 -46.76 -23.40 20.60
C PHE A 570 -46.67 -22.29 19.55
N ARG A 571 -47.81 -21.71 19.18
CA ARG A 571 -47.88 -20.62 18.19
C ARG A 571 -47.09 -19.39 18.63
N ASN A 572 -47.25 -18.95 19.87
CA ASN A 572 -46.55 -17.76 20.39
C ASN A 572 -45.03 -17.95 20.36
N ASN A 573 -44.53 -19.15 20.68
CA ASN A 573 -43.10 -19.44 20.62
C ASN A 573 -42.58 -19.59 19.19
N MET A 574 -43.37 -20.18 18.28
CA MET A 574 -43.04 -20.20 16.86
C MET A 574 -42.90 -18.78 16.30
N ASP A 575 -43.86 -17.90 16.59
CA ASP A 575 -43.85 -16.51 16.13
C ASP A 575 -42.66 -15.74 16.74
N GLN A 576 -42.35 -15.98 18.01
CA GLN A 576 -41.19 -15.38 18.68
C GLN A 576 -39.87 -15.79 18.04
N ILE A 577 -39.66 -17.10 17.82
CA ILE A 577 -38.45 -17.65 17.19
C ILE A 577 -38.32 -17.10 15.77
N ARG A 578 -39.36 -17.22 14.94
CA ARG A 578 -39.37 -16.76 13.55
C ARG A 578 -39.21 -15.25 13.42
N GLY A 579 -39.74 -14.49 14.38
CA GLY A 579 -39.64 -13.04 14.40
C GLY A 579 -38.27 -12.51 14.81
N LYS A 580 -37.51 -13.28 15.61
CA LYS A 580 -36.27 -12.82 16.24
C LYS A 580 -35.00 -13.48 15.70
N ILE A 581 -35.06 -14.73 15.24
CA ILE A 581 -33.90 -15.45 14.70
C ILE A 581 -33.77 -15.16 13.21
N GLY A 582 -32.55 -14.81 12.78
CA GLY A 582 -32.28 -14.39 11.40
C GLY A 582 -32.04 -15.51 10.41
N ASP A 583 -31.61 -16.69 10.87
CA ASP A 583 -31.31 -17.83 10.00
C ASP A 583 -32.56 -18.70 9.80
N ASP A 584 -33.13 -18.63 8.60
CA ASP A 584 -34.32 -19.38 8.20
C ASP A 584 -34.06 -20.90 8.18
N LEU A 585 -32.86 -21.34 7.80
CA LEU A 585 -32.52 -22.76 7.74
C LEU A 585 -32.38 -23.34 9.14
N TRP A 586 -31.73 -22.60 10.04
CA TRP A 586 -31.68 -22.97 11.45
C TRP A 586 -33.08 -23.05 12.05
N THR A 587 -33.93 -22.06 11.77
CA THR A 587 -35.31 -21.98 12.26
C THR A 587 -36.14 -23.18 11.79
N LEU A 588 -36.02 -23.55 10.50
CA LEU A 588 -36.70 -24.71 9.94
C LEU A 588 -36.26 -26.02 10.63
N ASN A 589 -34.94 -26.24 10.74
CA ASN A 589 -34.38 -27.43 11.39
C ASN A 589 -34.79 -27.51 12.87
N PHE A 590 -34.80 -26.38 13.58
CA PHE A 590 -35.27 -26.32 14.97
C PHE A 590 -36.74 -26.72 15.09
N PHE A 591 -37.61 -26.22 14.22
CA PHE A 591 -39.04 -26.58 14.23
C PHE A 591 -39.28 -28.04 13.85
N GLU A 592 -38.56 -28.58 12.88
CA GLU A 592 -38.64 -30.00 12.53
C GLU A 592 -38.25 -30.89 13.71
N GLN A 593 -37.13 -30.57 14.37
CA GLN A 593 -36.71 -31.29 15.57
C GLN A 593 -37.75 -31.15 16.68
N TRP A 594 -38.20 -29.93 17.00
CA TRP A 594 -39.18 -29.72 18.06
C TRP A 594 -40.48 -30.49 17.79
N TYR A 595 -41.01 -30.42 16.57
CA TYR A 595 -42.20 -31.17 16.15
C TYR A 595 -42.00 -32.70 16.27
N SER A 596 -40.87 -33.22 15.79
CA SER A 596 -40.54 -34.64 15.91
C SER A 596 -40.52 -35.11 17.37
N HIS A 597 -39.91 -34.34 18.27
CA HIS A 597 -39.92 -34.64 19.70
C HIS A 597 -41.34 -34.60 20.30
N GLN A 598 -42.19 -33.64 19.88
CA GLN A 598 -43.58 -33.59 20.31
C GLN A 598 -44.38 -34.82 19.87
N VAL A 599 -44.30 -35.20 18.60
CA VAL A 599 -45.01 -36.36 18.05
C VAL A 599 -44.56 -37.65 18.73
N ASN A 600 -43.25 -37.83 18.92
CA ASN A 600 -42.70 -39.00 19.61
C ASN A 600 -43.20 -39.07 21.05
N MET A 601 -43.22 -37.94 21.76
CA MET A 601 -43.68 -37.87 23.14
C MET A 601 -45.19 -38.17 23.27
N LEU A 602 -46.02 -37.60 22.38
CA LEU A 602 -47.45 -37.92 22.31
C LEU A 602 -47.68 -39.40 21.98
N SER A 603 -46.92 -39.95 21.02
CA SER A 603 -46.99 -41.35 20.63
C SER A 603 -46.66 -42.28 21.80
N ASN A 604 -45.60 -41.98 22.56
CA ASN A 604 -45.23 -42.75 23.74
C ASN A 604 -46.32 -42.66 24.81
N TRP A 605 -46.81 -41.45 25.11
CA TRP A 605 -47.86 -41.23 26.10
C TRP A 605 -49.18 -41.96 25.77
N LEU A 606 -49.54 -42.02 24.48
CA LEU A 606 -50.70 -42.78 23.99
C LEU A 606 -50.45 -44.29 24.02
N SER A 607 -49.24 -44.74 23.69
CA SER A 607 -48.87 -46.16 23.68
C SER A 607 -48.96 -46.79 25.07
N GLU A 608 -48.64 -46.03 26.13
CA GLU A 608 -48.82 -46.45 27.53
C GLU A 608 -50.29 -46.66 27.92
N ARG A 609 -51.24 -46.19 27.10
CA ARG A 609 -52.69 -46.19 27.39
C ARG A 609 -53.51 -46.96 26.35
N MET A 610 -52.88 -47.83 25.54
CA MET A 610 -53.60 -48.59 24.52
C MET A 610 -54.68 -49.51 25.08
N ASP A 611 -54.48 -50.03 26.30
CA ASP A 611 -55.39 -50.97 26.95
C ASP A 611 -56.50 -50.28 27.79
N HIS A 612 -56.51 -48.95 27.84
CA HIS A 612 -57.45 -48.14 28.63
C HIS A 612 -58.26 -47.17 27.76
N ALA A 613 -59.52 -46.91 28.13
CA ALA A 613 -60.32 -45.90 27.45
C ALA A 613 -59.87 -44.49 27.87
N LEU A 614 -59.48 -43.65 26.90
CA LEU A 614 -59.14 -42.26 27.19
C LEU A 614 -60.37 -41.46 27.63
N HIS A 615 -60.23 -40.69 28.70
CA HIS A 615 -61.27 -39.80 29.19
C HIS A 615 -61.61 -38.72 28.14
N TYR A 616 -62.86 -38.25 28.09
CA TYR A 616 -63.31 -37.22 27.14
C TYR A 616 -62.43 -35.96 27.15
N ALA A 617 -61.99 -35.53 28.33
CA ALA A 617 -61.07 -34.41 28.48
C ALA A 617 -59.71 -34.67 27.81
N GLN A 618 -59.14 -35.88 27.95
CA GLN A 618 -57.86 -36.27 27.35
C GLN A 618 -57.96 -36.28 25.82
N VAL A 619 -59.00 -36.90 25.28
CA VAL A 619 -59.25 -36.96 23.82
C VAL A 619 -59.41 -35.55 23.25
N THR A 620 -60.18 -34.70 23.94
CA THR A 620 -60.41 -33.32 23.49
C THR A 620 -59.10 -32.51 23.50
N SER A 621 -58.30 -32.58 24.56
CA SER A 621 -56.99 -31.89 24.63
C SER A 621 -56.04 -32.35 23.53
N ILE A 622 -55.87 -33.67 23.40
CA ILE A 622 -54.91 -34.25 22.44
C ILE A 622 -55.36 -33.98 21.01
N SER A 623 -56.67 -34.02 20.72
CA SER A 623 -57.18 -33.63 19.40
C SER A 623 -56.86 -32.17 19.06
N HIS A 624 -56.91 -31.26 20.04
CA HIS A 624 -56.49 -29.87 19.84
C HIS A 624 -54.99 -29.75 19.59
N ILE A 625 -54.15 -30.46 20.36
CA ILE A 625 -52.68 -30.43 20.21
C ILE A 625 -52.24 -31.02 18.87
N ILE A 626 -52.87 -32.09 18.38
CA ILE A 626 -52.50 -32.73 17.11
C ILE A 626 -52.98 -31.91 15.90
N LYS A 627 -54.12 -31.21 16.02
CA LYS A 627 -54.69 -30.41 14.92
C LYS A 627 -54.09 -29.02 14.80
N GLY A 628 -53.64 -28.43 15.90
CA GLY A 628 -53.06 -27.09 15.97
C GLY A 628 -51.59 -27.11 15.64
#